data_AF-A0A1C3SLN8-F1
#
_entry.id   AF-A0A1C3SLN8-F1
#
_cell.length_a   1.000
_cell.length_b   1.000
_cell.length_c   1.000
_cell.angle_alpha   90.00
_cell.angle_beta   90.00
_cell.angle_gamma   90.00
#
_symmetry.space_group_name_H-M   'P 1'
#
loop_
_entity.id
_entity.type
_entity.pdbx_description
1 polymer ?
#
loop_
_entity_poly.entity_id
_entity_poly.type
_entity_poly.pdbx_seq_one_letter_code
_entity_poly.pdbx_strand_id
1 'polypeptide(L)'
;MTKSELIRGYETEIAYQKHMLENLGRWLTLLLAVTSLGFLLIYFFNKQIILLILGFVLMILGSLGMIIFGHGIYHGKKNLAKVIDDFETKLQSF
;
A
#
# COMPACT_ATOMS: atom_id res chain seq x y z
N MET A 1 3.28 21.47 -26.18
CA MET A 1 2.27 20.56 -25.60
C MET A 1 0.91 21.22 -25.78
N THR A 2 -0.06 20.51 -26.34
CA THR A 2 -1.44 20.99 -26.46
C THR A 2 -2.20 20.82 -25.14
N LYS A 3 -3.25 21.61 -24.89
CA LYS A 3 -4.09 21.50 -23.67
C LYS A 3 -4.65 20.08 -23.50
N SER A 4 -5.04 19.43 -24.60
CA SER A 4 -5.51 18.04 -24.62
C SER A 4 -4.44 17.01 -24.25
N GLU A 5 -3.20 17.19 -24.71
CA GLU A 5 -2.08 16.31 -24.34
C GLU A 5 -1.73 16.44 -22.85
N LEU A 6 -1.80 17.67 -22.32
CA LEU A 6 -1.56 17.93 -20.90
C LEU A 6 -2.62 17.23 -20.04
N ILE A 7 -3.90 17.46 -20.33
CA ILE A 7 -5.02 16.85 -19.59
C ILE A 7 -4.90 15.32 -19.59
N ARG A 8 -4.71 14.72 -20.76
CA ARG A 8 -4.57 13.25 -20.89
C ARG A 8 -3.37 12.72 -20.09
N GLY A 9 -2.27 13.48 -20.04
CA GLY A 9 -1.09 13.14 -19.24
C GLY A 9 -1.41 13.06 -17.74
N TYR A 10 -2.08 14.08 -17.19
CA TYR A 10 -2.46 14.09 -15.78
C TYR A 10 -3.49 13.01 -15.44
N GLU A 11 -4.51 12.82 -16.27
CA GLU A 11 -5.50 11.76 -16.05
C GLU A 11 -4.85 10.38 -15.99
N THR A 12 -3.87 10.13 -16.88
CA THR A 12 -3.12 8.88 -16.91
C THR A 12 -2.29 8.68 -15.64
N GLU A 13 -1.55 9.71 -15.20
CA GLU A 13 -0.73 9.64 -13.98
C GLU A 13 -1.59 9.48 -12.71
N ILE A 14 -2.69 10.21 -12.62
CA ILE A 14 -3.65 10.11 -11.51
C ILE A 14 -4.25 8.71 -11.45
N ALA A 15 -4.66 8.14 -12.59
CA ALA A 15 -5.19 6.78 -12.66
C ALA A 15 -4.13 5.75 -12.26
N TYR A 16 -2.90 5.91 -12.72
CA TYR A 16 -1.77 5.06 -12.35
C TYR A 16 -1.52 5.07 -10.83
N GLN A 17 -1.42 6.26 -10.23
CA GLN A 17 -1.14 6.39 -8.79
C GLN A 17 -2.30 5.86 -7.92
N LYS A 18 -3.56 6.05 -8.36
CA LYS A 18 -4.72 5.43 -7.69
C LYS A 18 -4.63 3.91 -7.72
N HIS A 19 -4.37 3.32 -8.88
CA HIS A 19 -4.22 1.87 -9.02
C HIS A 19 -3.02 1.32 -8.23
N MET A 20 -1.91 2.06 -8.17
CA MET A 20 -0.75 1.72 -7.33
C MET A 20 -1.13 1.71 -5.84
N LEU A 21 -1.87 2.71 -5.37
CA LEU A 21 -2.38 2.76 -3.98
C LEU A 21 -3.34 1.62 -3.65
N GLU A 22 -4.22 1.24 -4.59
CA GLU A 22 -5.09 0.06 -4.43
C GLU A 22 -4.28 -1.23 -4.25
N ASN A 23 -3.22 -1.41 -5.05
CA ASN A 23 -2.34 -2.56 -4.93
C ASN A 23 -1.61 -2.58 -3.59
N LEU A 24 -1.10 -1.43 -3.12
CA LEU A 24 -0.52 -1.34 -1.78
C LEU A 24 -1.54 -1.71 -0.68
N GLY A 25 -2.80 -1.30 -0.82
CA GLY A 25 -3.88 -1.68 0.10
C GLY A 25 -4.17 -3.18 0.10
N ARG A 26 -4.15 -3.83 -1.07
CA ARG A 26 -4.28 -5.30 -1.18
C ARG A 26 -3.12 -6.00 -0.49
N TRP A 27 -1.88 -5.54 -0.69
CA TRP A 27 -0.71 -6.06 0.01
C TRP A 27 -0.81 -5.89 1.52
N LEU A 28 -1.27 -4.73 2.00
CA LEU A 28 -1.50 -4.51 3.42
C LEU A 28 -2.51 -5.51 4.01
N THR A 29 -3.59 -5.78 3.29
CA THR A 29 -4.61 -6.77 3.68
C THR A 29 -4.04 -8.18 3.75
N LEU A 30 -3.22 -8.58 2.77
CA LEU A 30 -2.54 -9.87 2.76
C LEU A 30 -1.57 -10.01 3.95
N LEU A 31 -0.79 -8.96 4.23
CA LEU A 31 0.15 -8.96 5.35
C LEU A 31 -0.57 -9.04 6.70
N LEU A 32 -1.70 -8.36 6.84
CA LEU A 32 -2.56 -8.48 8.02
C LEU A 32 -3.03 -9.93 8.20
N ALA A 33 -3.53 -10.57 7.13
CA ALA A 33 -3.97 -11.97 7.19
C ALA A 33 -2.82 -12.92 7.58
N VAL A 34 -1.62 -12.71 7.02
CA VAL A 34 -0.41 -13.48 7.38
C VAL A 34 -0.03 -13.28 8.85
N THR A 35 -0.03 -12.03 9.34
CA THR A 35 0.26 -11.73 10.74
C THR A 35 -0.78 -12.39 11.67
N SER A 36 -2.07 -12.28 11.34
CA SER A 36 -3.14 -12.92 12.10
C SER A 36 -2.99 -14.44 12.14
N LEU A 37 -2.62 -15.07 11.02
CA LEU A 37 -2.32 -16.50 10.98
C LEU A 37 -1.13 -16.84 11.90
N GLY A 38 -0.10 -16.00 11.93
CA GLY A 38 1.02 -16.13 12.87
C GLY A 38 0.54 -16.14 14.32
N PHE A 39 -0.33 -15.21 14.72
CA PHE A 39 -0.93 -15.18 16.05
C PHE A 39 -1.75 -16.44 16.36
N LEU A 40 -2.55 -16.94 15.41
CA LEU A 40 -3.33 -18.17 15.59
C LEU A 40 -2.40 -19.38 15.80
N LEU A 41 -1.31 -19.49 15.04
CA LEU A 41 -0.33 -20.55 15.22
C LEU A 41 0.32 -20.51 16.61
N ILE A 42 0.74 -19.33 17.06
CA ILE A 42 1.31 -19.14 18.40
C ILE A 42 0.30 -19.55 19.48
N TYR A 43 -0.97 -19.12 19.35
CA TYR A 43 -2.00 -19.37 20.36
C TYR A 43 -2.36 -20.87 20.47
N PHE A 44 -2.75 -21.50 19.36
CA PHE A 44 -3.27 -22.87 19.35
C PHE A 44 -2.16 -23.93 19.42
N PHE A 45 -0.96 -23.66 18.91
CA PHE A 45 0.11 -24.65 18.77
C PHE A 45 1.33 -24.36 19.64
N ASN A 46 1.17 -23.69 20.78
CA ASN A 46 2.26 -23.31 21.69
C ASN A 46 3.08 -24.49 22.27
N LYS A 47 2.62 -25.73 22.14
CA LYS A 47 3.38 -26.94 22.53
C LYS A 47 4.14 -27.60 21.37
N GLN A 48 3.80 -27.27 20.13
CA GLN A 48 4.46 -27.80 18.94
C GLN A 48 5.54 -26.82 18.49
N ILE A 49 6.79 -27.08 18.85
CA ILE A 49 7.92 -26.14 18.69
C ILE A 49 8.05 -25.64 17.24
N ILE A 50 7.89 -26.51 16.24
CA ILE A 50 8.00 -26.14 14.83
C ILE A 50 6.91 -25.13 14.43
N LEU A 51 5.66 -25.38 14.81
CA LEU A 51 4.54 -24.48 14.50
C LEU A 51 4.62 -23.17 15.29
N LEU A 52 5.12 -23.22 16.51
CA LEU A 52 5.37 -22.03 17.33
C LEU A 52 6.40 -21.10 16.66
N ILE A 53 7.53 -21.66 16.21
CA ILE A 53 8.56 -20.90 15.48
C ILE A 53 7.98 -20.31 14.19
N LEU A 54 7.24 -21.11 13.41
CA LEU A 54 6.57 -20.63 12.20
C LEU A 54 5.62 -19.47 12.50
N GLY A 55 4.83 -19.57 13.58
CA GLY A 55 3.93 -18.51 14.01
C GLY A 55 4.64 -17.19 14.29
N PHE A 56 5.76 -17.22 15.01
CA PHE A 56 6.59 -16.03 15.25
C PHE A 56 7.18 -15.46 13.96
N VAL A 57 7.68 -16.31 13.05
CA VAL A 57 8.21 -15.87 11.75
C VAL A 57 7.14 -15.14 10.94
N LEU A 58 5.94 -15.71 10.82
CA LEU A 58 4.83 -15.07 10.09
C LEU A 58 4.39 -13.77 10.75
N MET A 59 4.27 -13.76 12.08
CA MET A 59 3.88 -12.56 12.83
C MET A 59 4.87 -11.42 12.62
N ILE A 60 6.18 -11.69 12.73
CA ILE A 60 7.24 -10.68 12.57
C ILE A 60 7.29 -10.19 11.13
N LEU A 61 7.36 -11.09 10.14
CA LEU A 61 7.46 -10.72 8.73
C LEU A 61 6.23 -9.93 8.26
N GLY A 62 5.02 -10.38 8.63
CA GLY A 62 3.80 -9.65 8.29
C GLY A 62 3.75 -8.27 8.93
N SER A 63 4.17 -8.14 10.20
CA SER A 63 4.20 -6.85 10.91
C SER A 63 5.20 -5.87 10.30
N LEU A 64 6.42 -6.32 9.98
CA LEU A 64 7.42 -5.51 9.30
C LEU A 64 6.94 -5.09 7.91
N GLY A 65 6.34 -6.02 7.16
CA GLY A 65 5.71 -5.72 5.88
C GLY A 65 4.65 -4.63 6.01
N MET A 66 3.75 -4.73 7.00
CA MET A 66 2.69 -3.74 7.19
C MET A 66 3.26 -2.33 7.47
N ILE A 67 4.38 -2.21 8.19
CA ILE A 67 5.05 -0.91 8.41
C ILE A 67 5.56 -0.35 7.07
N ILE A 68 6.24 -1.16 6.26
CA ILE A 68 6.80 -0.75 4.96
C ILE A 68 5.68 -0.33 4.00
N PHE A 69 4.64 -1.16 3.85
CA PHE A 69 3.51 -0.86 2.97
C PHE A 69 2.67 0.31 3.48
N GLY A 70 2.47 0.42 4.81
CA GLY A 70 1.79 1.56 5.42
C GLY A 70 2.51 2.88 5.14
N HIS A 71 3.84 2.89 5.25
CA HIS A 71 4.67 4.03 4.85
C HIS A 71 4.53 4.35 3.36
N GLY A 72 4.56 3.32 2.49
CA GLY A 72 4.32 3.46 1.06
C GLY A 72 2.96 4.10 0.73
N ILE A 73 1.88 3.67 1.39
CA ILE A 73 0.54 4.23 1.21
C ILE A 73 0.49 5.69 1.65
N TYR A 74 1.09 6.01 2.81
CA TYR A 74 1.13 7.38 3.33
C TYR A 74 1.79 8.34 2.33
N HIS A 75 2.98 7.98 1.83
CA HIS A 75 3.69 8.78 0.84
C HIS A 75 3.00 8.78 -0.53
N GLY A 76 2.44 7.65 -0.95
CA GLY A 76 1.69 7.55 -2.21
C GLY A 76 0.47 8.47 -2.25
N LYS A 77 -0.29 8.57 -1.14
CA LYS A 77 -1.42 9.50 -1.03
C LYS A 77 -0.97 10.96 -1.11
N LYS A 78 0.15 11.30 -0.47
CA LYS A 78 0.73 12.65 -0.55
C LYS A 78 1.20 13.00 -1.97
N ASN A 79 1.77 12.04 -2.69
CA ASN A 79 2.20 12.24 -4.07
C ASN A 79 0.99 12.42 -5.00
N LEU A 80 -0.05 11.61 -4.85
CA LEU A 80 -1.29 11.74 -5.63
C LEU A 80 -1.94 13.11 -5.41
N ALA A 81 -2.01 13.57 -4.16
CA ALA A 81 -2.54 14.90 -3.85
C ALA A 81 -1.75 16.02 -4.55
N LYS A 82 -0.41 15.93 -4.58
CA LYS A 82 0.43 16.91 -5.29
C LYS A 82 0.19 16.90 -6.80
N VAL A 83 0.01 15.73 -7.41
CA VAL A 83 -0.27 15.63 -8.85
C VAL A 83 -1.64 16.23 -9.18
N ILE A 84 -2.64 16.02 -8.33
CA ILE A 84 -3.97 16.61 -8.48
C ILE A 84 -3.91 18.14 -8.32
N ASP A 85 -3.23 18.63 -7.29
CA ASP A 85 -3.06 20.07 -7.03
C ASP A 85 -2.35 20.80 -8.18
N ASP A 86 -1.27 20.20 -8.70
CA ASP A 86 -0.55 20.72 -9.88
C ASP A 86 -1.41 20.68 -11.15
N PHE A 87 -2.27 19.66 -11.29
CA PHE A 87 -3.22 19.57 -12.40
C PHE A 87 -4.26 20.70 -12.35
N GLU A 88 -4.87 20.92 -11.17
CA GLU A 88 -5.87 21.98 -10.95
C GLU A 88 -5.27 23.36 -11.19
N THR A 89 -4.06 23.60 -10.69
CA THR A 89 -3.31 24.86 -10.91
C THR A 89 -3.08 25.11 -12.40
N LYS A 90 -2.64 24.08 -13.14
CA LYS A 90 -2.41 24.23 -14.59
C LYS A 90 -3.70 24.46 -15.34
N LEU A 91 -4.80 23.78 -15.00
CA LEU A 91 -6.11 24.01 -15.61
C LEU A 91 -6.60 25.46 -15.44
N GLN A 92 -6.40 26.05 -14.26
CA GLN A 92 -6.75 27.45 -14.00
C GLN A 92 -5.87 28.45 -14.77
N SER A 93 -4.67 28.05 -15.16
CA SER A 93 -3.76 28.89 -15.96
C SER A 93 -4.01 28.85 -17.48
N PHE A 94 -4.99 28.07 -17.95
CA PHE A 94 -5.39 27.93 -19.37
C PHE A 94 -6.73 28.65 -19.69
#